data_AF-A0A0Q8HL70-F1
#
_entry.id   AF-A0A0Q8HL70-F1
#
_cell.length_a   1.000
_cell.length_b   1.000
_cell.length_c   1.000
_cell.angle_alpha   90.00
_cell.angle_beta   90.00
_cell.angle_gamma   90.00
#
_symmetry.space_group_name_H-M   'P 1'
#
loop_
_entity.id
_entity.type
_entity.pdbx_description
1 polymer ?
#
loop_
_entity_poly.entity_id
_entity_poly.type
_entity_poly.pdbx_seq_one_letter_code
_entity_poly.pdbx_strand_id
1 'polypeptide(L)'
;MNANASRAPGVLTDWNDERGFGFITPAAGGSRVFVHVSAFPQRRRPVAGCEVKYALIRDDRNQARASEVRYVGSGPASRSGSSEVPLALAIATLFFGVLALLVALDQLPIAVIALYAAFSLIAFTTYGSDKSAAQQGKWRTPESTLHTIAVAGGWPGALLAQEFFRHKTTKQPFRTIFWCTVAVNCAALAWLVQAAPITLS
;
A
#
# COMPACT_ATOMS: atom_id res chain seq x y z
N MET A 1 -46.32 -11.66 9.44
CA MET A 1 -45.46 -12.75 8.94
C MET A 1 -44.39 -12.14 8.04
N ASN A 2 -43.09 -12.36 8.30
CA ASN A 2 -42.07 -12.38 7.26
C ASN A 2 -40.81 -13.09 7.75
N ALA A 3 -40.25 -13.88 6.83
CA ALA A 3 -39.43 -15.06 7.05
C ALA A 3 -38.19 -14.83 7.93
N ASN A 4 -37.97 -15.79 8.83
CA ASN A 4 -36.72 -15.99 9.57
C ASN A 4 -35.64 -16.43 8.56
N ALA A 5 -35.08 -15.49 7.81
CA ALA A 5 -33.92 -15.74 6.96
C ALA A 5 -32.79 -16.23 7.86
N SER A 6 -32.40 -17.50 7.72
CA SER A 6 -31.37 -18.13 8.53
C SER A 6 -30.06 -17.33 8.41
N ARG A 7 -29.74 -16.57 9.46
CA ARG A 7 -28.53 -15.77 9.51
C ARG A 7 -27.34 -16.68 9.75
N ALA A 8 -26.55 -16.89 8.71
CA ALA A 8 -25.35 -17.72 8.77
C ALA A 8 -24.23 -16.98 9.52
N PRO A 9 -23.54 -17.64 10.47
CA PRO A 9 -22.32 -17.11 11.06
C PRO A 9 -21.15 -17.20 10.08
N GLY A 10 -20.25 -16.21 10.12
CA GLY A 10 -19.02 -16.20 9.37
C GLY A 10 -18.03 -15.16 9.88
N VAL A 11 -16.83 -15.16 9.30
CA VAL A 11 -15.77 -14.21 9.63
C VAL A 11 -15.47 -13.37 8.40
N LEU A 12 -15.43 -12.05 8.55
CA LEU A 12 -14.98 -11.16 7.48
C LEU A 12 -13.47 -11.34 7.30
N THR A 13 -13.03 -12.06 6.27
CA THR A 13 -11.61 -12.41 6.11
C THR A 13 -10.83 -11.39 5.30
N ASP A 14 -11.48 -10.71 4.37
CA ASP A 14 -10.89 -9.62 3.60
C ASP A 14 -11.88 -8.46 3.47
N TRP A 15 -11.36 -7.25 3.59
CA TRP A 15 -12.11 -6.00 3.46
C TRP A 15 -11.31 -4.99 2.65
N ASN A 16 -11.96 -4.38 1.65
CA ASN A 16 -11.46 -3.25 0.89
C ASN A 16 -12.34 -2.03 1.16
N ASP A 17 -11.83 -1.14 2.02
CA ASP A 17 -12.58 0.03 2.48
C ASP A 17 -12.76 1.09 1.39
N GLU A 18 -11.79 1.24 0.47
CA GLU A 18 -11.86 2.23 -0.62
C GLU A 18 -12.93 1.85 -1.67
N ARG A 19 -13.06 0.55 -1.98
CA ARG A 19 -14.08 0.06 -2.91
C ARG A 19 -15.37 -0.36 -2.22
N GLY A 20 -15.42 -0.33 -0.89
CA GLY A 20 -16.60 -0.66 -0.10
C GLY A 20 -17.06 -2.12 -0.25
N PHE A 21 -16.15 -3.09 -0.38
CA PHE A 21 -16.54 -4.50 -0.44
C PHE A 21 -15.53 -5.42 0.23
N GLY A 22 -15.94 -6.65 0.53
CA GLY A 22 -15.07 -7.68 1.10
C GLY A 22 -15.63 -9.08 0.91
N PHE A 23 -15.07 -10.02 1.66
CA PHE A 23 -15.43 -11.43 1.63
C PHE A 23 -15.60 -12.00 3.02
N ILE A 24 -16.70 -12.72 3.21
CA ILE A 24 -17.01 -13.45 4.44
C ILE A 24 -16.73 -14.93 4.20
N THR A 25 -15.96 -15.54 5.10
CA THR A 25 -15.79 -17.00 5.14
C THR A 25 -16.89 -17.58 6.03
N PRO A 26 -17.80 -18.42 5.51
CA PRO A 26 -18.84 -19.05 6.31
C PRO A 26 -18.23 -19.95 7.40
N ALA A 27 -18.77 -19.92 8.62
CA ALA A 27 -18.29 -20.79 9.69
C ALA A 27 -18.59 -22.28 9.42
N ALA A 28 -19.61 -22.58 8.62
CA ALA A 28 -19.93 -23.92 8.15
C ALA A 28 -18.95 -24.45 7.07
N GLY A 29 -17.93 -23.65 6.69
CA GLY A 29 -17.05 -23.95 5.57
C GLY A 29 -17.68 -23.64 4.20
N GLY A 30 -16.88 -23.76 3.14
CA GLY A 30 -17.30 -23.52 1.76
C GLY A 30 -16.74 -22.23 1.14
N SER A 31 -17.33 -21.84 0.01
CA SER A 31 -16.86 -20.69 -0.77
C SER A 31 -17.07 -19.37 -0.04
N ARG A 32 -16.08 -18.48 -0.17
CA ARG A 32 -16.16 -17.11 0.33
C ARG A 32 -17.37 -16.38 -0.27
N VAL A 33 -18.12 -15.68 0.56
CA VAL A 33 -19.33 -14.94 0.18
C VAL A 33 -18.97 -13.48 0.01
N PHE A 34 -19.36 -12.89 -1.11
CA PHE A 34 -19.13 -11.47 -1.38
C PHE A 34 -20.02 -10.60 -0.49
N VAL A 35 -19.48 -9.50 0.04
CA VAL A 35 -20.22 -8.52 0.83
C VAL A 35 -19.88 -7.09 0.40
N HIS A 36 -20.89 -6.22 0.32
CA HIS A 36 -20.71 -4.79 0.05
C HIS A 36 -20.93 -3.96 1.32
N VAL A 37 -20.35 -2.75 1.40
CA VAL A 37 -20.44 -1.85 2.56
C VAL A 37 -21.87 -1.43 2.86
N SER A 38 -22.70 -1.35 1.83
CA SER A 38 -24.14 -1.09 1.97
C SER A 38 -24.89 -2.19 2.72
N ALA A 39 -24.32 -3.40 2.83
CA ALA A 39 -24.92 -4.49 3.60
C ALA A 39 -24.65 -4.37 5.11
N PHE A 40 -23.75 -3.47 5.54
CA PHE A 40 -23.44 -3.22 6.95
C PHE A 40 -24.25 -2.04 7.51
N PRO A 41 -24.57 -2.05 8.81
CA PRO A 41 -25.18 -0.89 9.47
C PRO A 41 -24.20 0.31 9.48
N GLN A 42 -24.69 1.50 9.11
CA GLN A 42 -23.92 2.72 8.87
C GLN A 42 -23.03 3.23 10.04
N ARG A 43 -23.11 2.64 11.23
CA ARG A 43 -22.43 3.15 12.44
C ARG A 43 -20.97 2.71 12.59
N ARG A 44 -20.52 1.64 11.94
CA ARG A 44 -19.16 1.09 12.11
C ARG A 44 -18.57 0.66 10.77
N ARG A 45 -17.33 1.07 10.48
CA ARG A 45 -16.60 0.57 9.30
C ARG A 45 -16.22 -0.90 9.50
N PRO A 46 -16.43 -1.78 8.50
CA PRO A 46 -16.06 -3.19 8.63
C PRO A 46 -14.55 -3.39 8.69
N VAL A 47 -14.11 -4.39 9.46
CA VAL A 47 -12.70 -4.71 9.65
C VAL A 47 -12.51 -6.21 9.48
N ALA A 48 -11.48 -6.62 8.74
CA ALA A 48 -11.12 -8.02 8.59
C ALA A 48 -10.81 -8.65 9.97
N GLY A 49 -11.20 -9.92 10.16
CA GLY A 49 -11.14 -10.66 11.41
C GLY A 49 -12.38 -10.50 12.30
N CYS A 50 -13.35 -9.66 11.95
CA CYS A 50 -14.58 -9.54 12.72
C CYS A 50 -15.56 -10.69 12.43
N GLU A 51 -16.15 -11.24 13.49
CA GLU A 51 -17.26 -12.18 13.39
C GLU A 51 -18.56 -11.45 13.02
N VAL A 52 -19.27 -12.03 12.05
CA VAL A 52 -20.49 -11.46 11.50
C VAL A 52 -21.55 -12.54 11.30
N LYS A 53 -22.81 -12.15 11.43
CA LYS A 53 -23.98 -12.91 10.98
C LYS A 53 -24.56 -12.22 9.76
N TYR A 54 -24.85 -12.97 8.72
CA TYR A 54 -25.36 -12.42 7.46
C TYR A 54 -26.48 -13.29 6.88
N ALA A 55 -27.36 -12.67 6.11
CA ALA A 55 -28.33 -13.38 5.29
C ALA A 55 -27.71 -13.64 3.91
N LEU A 56 -27.69 -14.90 3.50
CA LEU A 56 -27.19 -15.30 2.18
C LEU A 56 -28.28 -15.07 1.13
N ILE A 57 -28.06 -14.10 0.25
CA ILE A 57 -28.88 -13.87 -0.94
C ILE A 57 -28.10 -14.43 -2.14
N ARG A 58 -28.80 -15.08 -3.05
CA ARG A 58 -28.25 -15.43 -4.36
C ARG A 58 -28.81 -14.45 -5.38
N ASP A 59 -27.93 -13.82 -6.14
CA ASP A 59 -28.31 -12.95 -7.27
C ASP A 59 -28.89 -13.79 -8.42
N ASP A 60 -29.53 -13.15 -9.41
CA ASP A 60 -30.09 -13.79 -10.63
C ASP A 60 -29.03 -14.57 -11.43
N ARG A 61 -27.75 -14.25 -11.20
CA ARG A 61 -26.57 -14.96 -11.75
C ARG A 61 -26.06 -16.10 -10.86
N ASN A 62 -26.87 -16.56 -9.90
CA ASN A 62 -26.55 -17.60 -8.92
C ASN A 62 -25.28 -17.32 -8.07
N GLN A 63 -24.89 -16.04 -7.92
CA GLN A 63 -23.75 -15.65 -7.10
C GLN A 63 -24.18 -15.39 -5.65
N ALA A 64 -23.47 -16.02 -4.72
CA ALA A 64 -23.65 -15.88 -3.28
C ALA A 64 -23.21 -14.49 -2.79
N ARG A 65 -24.16 -13.70 -2.28
CA ARG A 65 -23.97 -12.37 -1.70
C ARG A 65 -24.50 -12.31 -0.27
N ALA A 66 -23.75 -11.68 0.61
CA ALA A 66 -24.16 -11.41 1.98
C ALA A 66 -24.97 -10.10 2.04
N SER A 67 -26.10 -10.16 2.73
CA SER A 67 -26.98 -9.03 3.01
C SER A 67 -27.28 -8.97 4.51
N GLU A 68 -27.76 -7.81 4.98
CA GLU A 68 -28.11 -7.57 6.39
C GLU A 68 -27.05 -8.03 7.39
N VAL A 69 -25.80 -7.63 7.16
CA VAL A 69 -24.68 -8.09 7.98
C VAL A 69 -24.73 -7.45 9.35
N ARG A 70 -24.69 -8.26 10.41
CA ARG A 70 -24.61 -7.82 11.80
C ARG A 70 -23.36 -8.35 12.47
N TYR A 71 -22.68 -7.49 13.21
CA TYR A 71 -21.53 -7.89 14.02
C TYR A 71 -21.97 -8.81 15.16
N VAL A 72 -21.21 -9.88 15.40
CA VAL A 72 -21.42 -10.80 16.52
C VAL A 72 -20.48 -10.40 17.65
N GLY A 73 -21.05 -10.01 18.79
CA GLY A 73 -20.31 -9.60 19.98
C GLY A 73 -19.65 -8.22 19.89
N SER A 74 -19.08 -7.78 21.02
CA SER A 74 -18.17 -6.65 21.11
C SER A 74 -16.87 -6.99 20.36
N GLY A 75 -16.96 -6.97 19.03
CA GLY A 75 -15.89 -7.44 18.15
C GLY A 75 -14.56 -6.76 18.45
N PRO A 76 -13.43 -7.46 18.22
CA PRO A 76 -12.11 -7.09 18.69
C PRO A 76 -11.83 -5.61 18.44
N ALA A 77 -11.37 -4.93 19.48
CA ALA A 77 -10.85 -3.58 19.39
C ALA A 77 -9.84 -3.54 18.22
N SER A 78 -10.05 -2.55 17.34
CA SER A 78 -9.16 -2.18 16.25
C SER A 78 -7.70 -2.55 16.54
N ARG A 79 -7.22 -3.68 16.01
CA ARG A 79 -5.80 -3.79 15.71
C ARG A 79 -5.62 -3.07 14.39
N SER A 80 -5.51 -1.74 14.52
CA SER A 80 -4.89 -0.88 13.53
C SER A 80 -3.67 -1.61 13.00
N GLY A 81 -3.74 -2.10 11.76
CA GLY A 81 -2.59 -2.69 11.10
C GLY A 81 -1.50 -1.64 11.13
N SER A 82 -0.43 -1.92 11.88
CA SER A 82 0.73 -1.05 12.04
C SER A 82 1.03 -0.42 10.69
N SER A 83 0.90 0.90 10.60
CA SER A 83 1.41 1.65 9.45
C SER A 83 2.86 1.20 9.28
N GLU A 84 3.25 0.76 8.08
CA GLU A 84 4.68 0.54 7.78
C GLU A 84 5.35 1.88 7.47
N VAL A 85 4.59 3.00 7.48
CA VAL A 85 5.05 4.40 7.40
C VAL A 85 6.29 4.66 8.29
N PRO A 86 6.34 4.28 9.59
CA PRO A 86 7.53 4.40 10.41
C PRO A 86 8.77 3.71 9.82
N LEU A 87 8.62 2.52 9.24
CA LEU A 87 9.74 1.81 8.63
C LEU A 87 10.19 2.50 7.34
N ALA A 88 9.24 2.92 6.52
CA ALA A 88 9.51 3.63 5.29
C ALA A 88 10.25 4.95 5.52
N LEU A 89 9.79 5.71 6.52
CA LEU A 89 10.42 6.93 6.98
C LEU A 89 11.81 6.67 7.57
N ALA A 90 11.99 5.61 8.35
CA ALA A 90 13.29 5.23 8.90
C ALA A 90 14.30 4.90 7.79
N ILE A 91 13.90 4.15 6.75
CA ILE A 91 14.75 3.81 5.60
C ILE A 91 15.15 5.07 4.82
N ALA A 92 14.18 5.93 4.50
CA ALA A 92 14.45 7.19 3.79
C ALA A 92 15.38 8.10 4.61
N THR A 93 15.13 8.23 5.91
CA THR A 93 15.95 9.04 6.82
C THR A 93 17.37 8.49 6.92
N LEU A 94 17.53 7.16 7.08
CA LEU A 94 18.84 6.51 7.11
C LEU A 94 19.61 6.77 5.81
N PHE A 95 18.96 6.61 4.66
CA PHE A 95 19.60 6.83 3.36
C PHE A 95 20.10 8.28 3.19
N PHE A 96 19.23 9.27 3.45
CA PHE A 96 19.64 10.67 3.38
C PHE A 96 20.67 11.05 4.45
N GLY A 97 20.62 10.41 5.62
CA GLY A 97 21.62 10.57 6.68
C GLY A 97 23.00 10.07 6.26
N VAL A 98 23.07 8.90 5.61
CA VAL A 98 24.33 8.37 5.05
C VAL A 98 24.85 9.29 3.94
N LEU A 99 24.00 9.76 3.02
CA LEU A 99 24.41 10.72 2.00
C LEU A 99 24.95 12.02 2.61
N ALA A 100 24.26 12.58 3.60
CA ALA A 100 24.68 13.80 4.28
C ALA A 100 26.02 13.61 5.00
N LEU A 101 26.23 12.45 5.65
CA LEU A 101 27.51 12.12 6.27
C LEU A 101 28.63 12.00 5.23
N LEU A 102 28.39 11.31 4.10
CA LEU A 102 29.40 11.19 3.04
C LEU A 102 29.74 12.54 2.39
N VAL A 103 28.75 13.43 2.23
CA VAL A 103 28.97 14.81 1.79
C VAL A 103 29.78 15.59 2.83
N ALA A 104 29.47 15.45 4.13
CA ALA A 104 30.20 16.12 5.20
C ALA A 104 31.64 15.60 5.39
N LEU A 105 31.93 14.38 4.95
CA LEU A 105 33.26 13.79 4.90
C LEU A 105 34.00 14.09 3.59
N ASP A 106 33.47 14.98 2.74
CA ASP A 106 33.99 15.34 1.42
C ASP A 106 34.19 14.13 0.49
N GLN A 107 33.45 13.04 0.71
CA GLN A 107 33.46 11.84 -0.13
C GLN A 107 32.49 11.97 -1.31
N LEU A 108 31.51 12.87 -1.23
CA LEU A 108 30.49 13.08 -2.25
C LEU A 108 30.20 14.57 -2.46
N PRO A 109 29.97 15.02 -3.71
CA PRO A 109 29.53 16.38 -3.97
C PRO A 109 28.08 16.60 -3.53
N ILE A 110 27.76 17.80 -3.04
CA ILE A 110 26.40 18.22 -2.61
C ILE A 110 25.36 17.99 -3.73
N ALA A 111 25.77 18.04 -5.00
CA ALA A 111 24.89 17.76 -6.14
C ALA A 111 24.21 16.38 -6.05
N VAL A 112 24.86 15.37 -5.47
CA VAL A 112 24.30 14.01 -5.35
C VAL A 112 23.10 14.00 -4.42
N ILE A 113 23.22 14.57 -3.21
CA ILE A 113 22.10 14.62 -2.26
C ILE A 113 20.95 15.46 -2.81
N ALA A 114 21.25 16.57 -3.51
CA ALA A 114 20.23 17.40 -4.15
C ALA A 114 19.47 16.63 -5.26
N LEU A 115 20.17 15.84 -6.07
CA LEU A 115 19.56 15.04 -7.13
C LEU A 115 18.64 13.94 -6.58
N TYR A 116 19.08 13.20 -5.55
CA TYR A 116 18.23 12.21 -4.87
C TYR A 116 17.00 12.87 -4.23
N ALA A 117 17.14 14.05 -3.62
CA ALA A 117 16.01 14.78 -3.03
C ALA A 117 15.01 15.23 -4.10
N ALA A 118 15.49 15.76 -5.24
CA ALA A 118 14.64 16.20 -6.34
C ALA A 118 13.85 15.03 -6.96
N PHE A 119 14.52 13.93 -7.32
CA PHE A 119 13.84 12.75 -7.86
C PHE A 119 12.89 12.10 -6.83
N SER A 120 13.21 12.15 -5.54
CA SER A 120 12.31 11.67 -4.48
C SER A 120 11.01 12.49 -4.43
N LEU A 121 11.11 13.82 -4.56
CA LEU A 121 9.94 14.69 -4.61
C LEU A 121 9.09 14.44 -5.87
N ILE A 122 9.73 14.29 -7.02
CA ILE A 122 9.05 13.94 -8.29
C ILE A 122 8.33 12.59 -8.16
N ALA A 123 9.00 11.57 -7.61
CA ALA A 123 8.38 10.27 -7.39
C ALA A 123 7.14 10.40 -6.49
N PHE A 124 7.27 11.10 -5.36
CA PHE A 124 6.19 11.23 -4.39
C PHE A 124 4.95 11.92 -4.98
N THR A 125 5.15 13.03 -5.69
CA THR A 125 4.06 13.77 -6.35
C THR A 125 3.41 12.98 -7.48
N THR A 126 4.19 12.23 -8.25
CA THR A 126 3.68 11.39 -9.35
C THR A 126 2.80 10.27 -8.82
N TYR A 127 3.22 9.58 -7.75
CA TYR A 127 2.41 8.56 -7.08
C TYR A 127 1.11 9.13 -6.48
N GLY A 128 1.17 10.31 -5.86
CA GLY A 128 -0.02 10.98 -5.34
C GLY A 128 -1.01 11.37 -6.44
N SER A 129 -0.47 11.88 -7.56
CA SER A 129 -1.27 12.26 -8.73
C SER A 129 -1.90 11.04 -9.40
N ASP A 130 -1.19 9.93 -9.49
CA ASP A 130 -1.72 8.67 -10.02
C ASP A 130 -2.91 8.16 -9.19
N LYS A 131 -2.82 8.24 -7.86
CA LYS A 131 -3.95 7.91 -6.97
C LYS A 131 -5.15 8.82 -7.22
N SER A 132 -4.93 10.13 -7.32
CA SER A 132 -5.99 11.10 -7.63
C SER A 132 -6.62 10.83 -9.02
N ALA A 133 -5.82 10.49 -10.02
CA ALA A 133 -6.29 10.16 -11.36
C ALA A 133 -7.13 8.87 -11.35
N ALA A 134 -6.69 7.85 -10.60
CA ALA A 134 -7.42 6.59 -10.44
C ALA A 134 -8.78 6.76 -9.77
N GLN A 135 -8.92 7.69 -8.82
CA GLN A 135 -10.18 8.00 -8.14
C GLN A 135 -11.12 8.85 -9.01
N GLN A 136 -10.57 9.73 -9.86
CA GLN A 136 -11.33 10.63 -10.73
C GLN A 136 -11.66 10.01 -12.11
N GLY A 137 -11.30 8.75 -12.34
CA GLY A 137 -11.49 8.08 -13.64
C GLY A 137 -10.67 8.70 -14.79
N LYS A 138 -9.59 9.42 -14.45
CA LYS A 138 -8.67 10.02 -15.41
C LYS A 138 -7.61 9.01 -15.85
N TRP A 139 -6.87 9.35 -16.92
CA TRP A 139 -5.73 8.57 -17.37
C TRP A 139 -4.70 8.40 -16.25
N ARG A 140 -4.29 7.15 -16.02
CA ARG A 140 -3.28 6.76 -15.02
C ARG A 140 -1.87 6.91 -15.57
N THR A 141 -0.90 7.08 -14.68
CA THR A 141 0.51 7.17 -15.05
C THR A 141 1.03 5.79 -15.45
N PRO A 142 1.77 5.64 -16.57
CA PRO A 142 2.36 4.36 -16.94
C PRO A 142 3.35 3.86 -15.88
N GLU A 143 3.32 2.56 -15.57
CA GLU A 143 4.20 1.95 -14.56
C GLU A 143 5.70 2.15 -14.90
N SER A 144 6.04 2.17 -16.19
CA SER A 144 7.39 2.43 -16.68
C SER A 144 7.94 3.78 -16.21
N THR A 145 7.09 4.82 -16.18
CA THR A 145 7.49 6.16 -15.73
C THR A 145 7.86 6.15 -14.25
N LEU A 146 7.08 5.45 -13.44
CA LEU A 146 7.32 5.31 -12.00
C LEU A 146 8.64 4.56 -11.72
N HIS A 147 8.92 3.51 -12.50
CA HIS A 147 10.18 2.77 -12.41
C HIS A 147 11.39 3.60 -12.84
N THR A 148 11.28 4.35 -13.94
CA THR A 148 12.38 5.22 -14.41
C THR A 148 12.75 6.28 -13.37
N ILE A 149 11.75 6.93 -12.76
CA ILE A 149 11.98 7.92 -11.71
C ILE A 149 12.61 7.27 -10.47
N ALA A 150 12.15 6.07 -10.08
CA ALA A 150 12.74 5.35 -8.96
C ALA A 150 14.22 5.01 -9.21
N VAL A 151 14.55 4.51 -10.41
CA VAL A 151 15.93 4.18 -10.81
C VAL A 151 16.84 5.41 -10.85
N ALA A 152 16.32 6.56 -11.31
CA ALA A 152 17.06 7.81 -11.38
C ALA A 152 17.38 8.45 -10.01
N GLY A 153 16.93 7.85 -8.90
CA GLY A 153 17.17 8.33 -7.54
C GLY A 153 15.90 8.67 -6.76
N GLY A 154 14.72 8.46 -7.35
CA GLY A 154 13.44 8.73 -6.71
C GLY A 154 12.94 7.62 -5.78
N TRP A 155 13.70 6.54 -5.62
CA TRP A 155 13.29 5.37 -4.84
C TRP A 155 12.91 5.69 -3.37
N PRO A 156 13.55 6.62 -2.62
CA PRO A 156 13.12 6.94 -1.25
C PRO A 156 11.74 7.61 -1.25
N GLY A 157 11.52 8.56 -2.17
CA GLY A 157 10.23 9.21 -2.34
C GLY A 157 9.13 8.26 -2.83
N ALA A 158 9.45 7.34 -3.74
CA ALA A 158 8.54 6.30 -4.19
C ALA A 158 8.15 5.37 -3.03
N LEU A 159 9.11 4.97 -2.18
CA LEU A 159 8.87 4.14 -1.02
C LEU A 159 7.96 4.83 0.01
N LEU A 160 8.22 6.11 0.29
CA LEU A 160 7.35 6.92 1.15
C LEU A 160 5.94 7.06 0.56
N ALA A 161 5.85 7.27 -0.76
CA ALA A 161 4.57 7.43 -1.44
C ALA A 161 3.74 6.15 -1.43
N GLN A 162 4.36 4.99 -1.68
CA GLN A 162 3.69 3.69 -1.62
C GLN A 162 3.02 3.45 -0.28
N GLU A 163 3.73 3.79 0.80
CA GLU A 163 3.26 3.55 2.15
C GLU A 163 2.28 4.64 2.63
N PHE A 164 2.48 5.90 2.21
CA PHE A 164 1.57 7.01 2.52
C PHE A 164 0.24 6.89 1.77
N PHE A 165 0.28 6.53 0.48
CA PHE A 165 -0.90 6.37 -0.35
C PHE A 165 -1.54 4.97 -0.26
N ARG A 166 -0.93 4.05 0.50
CA ARG A 166 -1.47 2.80 1.04
C ARG A 166 -2.50 2.14 0.10
N HIS A 167 -2.06 1.70 -1.06
CA HIS A 167 -2.86 0.84 -1.92
C HIS A 167 -2.31 -0.59 -1.86
N LYS A 168 -3.15 -1.53 -1.41
CA LYS A 168 -2.84 -2.97 -1.25
C LYS A 168 -2.08 -3.48 -2.49
N THR A 169 -0.79 -3.79 -2.31
CA THR A 169 0.10 -4.47 -3.27
C THR A 169 -0.25 -5.95 -3.40
N THR A 170 -1.52 -6.28 -3.65
CA THR A 170 -1.96 -7.68 -3.69
C THR A 170 -1.69 -8.37 -5.04
N LYS A 171 -1.10 -7.70 -6.04
CA LYS A 171 -0.64 -8.37 -7.28
C LYS A 171 0.68 -7.81 -7.86
N GLN A 172 1.69 -8.70 -7.93
CA GLN A 172 2.89 -8.71 -8.79
C GLN A 172 3.97 -7.60 -8.60
N PRO A 173 5.08 -7.66 -9.35
CA PRO A 173 6.47 -7.96 -8.97
C PRO A 173 7.28 -6.72 -8.54
N PHE A 174 6.62 -5.71 -7.96
CA PHE A 174 7.23 -4.39 -7.72
C PHE A 174 8.35 -4.41 -6.66
N ARG A 175 8.24 -5.26 -5.64
CA ARG A 175 9.31 -5.44 -4.61
C ARG A 175 10.63 -5.88 -5.23
N THR A 176 10.61 -6.75 -6.24
CA THR A 176 11.84 -7.24 -6.88
C THR A 176 12.53 -6.12 -7.63
N ILE A 177 11.79 -5.36 -8.44
CA ILE A 177 12.33 -4.22 -9.20
C ILE A 177 12.81 -3.12 -8.23
N PHE A 178 12.11 -2.92 -7.11
CA PHE A 178 12.54 -2.01 -6.06
C PHE A 178 13.89 -2.42 -5.45
N TRP A 179 14.05 -3.69 -5.05
CA TRP A 179 15.33 -4.16 -4.50
C TRP A 179 16.46 -4.15 -5.54
N CYS A 180 16.17 -4.44 -6.81
CA CYS A 180 17.12 -4.23 -7.90
C CYS A 180 17.52 -2.76 -8.02
N THR A 181 16.57 -1.84 -7.90
CA THR A 181 16.83 -0.39 -7.95
C THR A 181 17.72 0.06 -6.80
N VAL A 182 17.45 -0.39 -5.57
CA VAL A 182 18.29 -0.12 -4.40
C VAL A 182 19.70 -0.69 -4.61
N ALA A 183 19.81 -1.95 -5.07
CA ALA A 183 21.10 -2.57 -5.34
C ALA A 183 21.92 -1.80 -6.40
N VAL A 184 21.28 -1.37 -7.49
CA VAL A 184 21.92 -0.55 -8.54
C VAL A 184 22.37 0.81 -7.99
N ASN A 185 21.54 1.49 -7.19
CA ASN A 185 21.90 2.78 -6.60
C ASN A 185 23.04 2.64 -5.58
N CYS A 186 23.05 1.59 -4.75
CA CYS A 186 24.15 1.30 -3.84
C CYS A 186 25.45 0.95 -4.58
N ALA A 187 25.38 0.15 -5.65
CA ALA A 187 26.54 -0.19 -6.47
C ALA A 187 27.10 1.05 -7.19
N ALA A 188 26.24 1.91 -7.74
CA ALA A 188 26.64 3.17 -8.35
C ALA A 188 27.27 4.12 -7.33
N LEU A 189 26.72 4.22 -6.11
CA LEU A 189 27.28 5.02 -5.02
C LEU A 189 28.66 4.48 -4.60
N ALA A 190 28.78 3.18 -4.39
CA ALA A 190 30.05 2.54 -4.00
C ALA A 190 31.11 2.68 -5.10
N TRP A 191 30.71 2.62 -6.38
CA TRP A 191 31.59 2.91 -7.49
C TRP A 191 32.01 4.38 -7.49
N LEU A 192 31.09 5.32 -7.27
CA LEU A 192 31.38 6.75 -7.27
C LEU A 192 32.33 7.16 -6.13
N VAL A 193 32.15 6.58 -4.93
CA VAL A 193 33.08 6.78 -3.80
C VAL A 193 34.47 6.21 -4.10
N GLN A 194 34.58 5.06 -4.77
CA GLN A 194 35.87 4.48 -5.14
C GLN A 194 36.54 5.18 -6.35
N ALA A 195 35.73 5.66 -7.30
CA ALA A 195 36.19 6.30 -8.53
C ALA A 195 36.49 7.79 -8.36
N ALA A 196 35.98 8.42 -7.29
CA ALA A 196 36.30 9.79 -6.92
C ALA A 196 37.21 9.83 -5.68
N PRO A 197 38.53 9.58 -5.81
CA PRO A 197 39.47 10.08 -4.81
C PRO A 197 39.47 11.60 -4.96
N ILE A 198 38.66 12.30 -4.16
CA ILE A 198 38.62 13.77 -4.18
C ILE A 198 39.91 14.27 -3.51
N THR A 199 41.00 14.30 -4.28
CA THR A 199 42.12 15.21 -4.07
C THR A 199 41.88 16.45 -4.92
N LEU A 200 41.21 17.46 -4.35
CA LEU A 200 41.40 18.84 -4.77
C LEU A 200 41.55 19.70 -3.51
N SER A 201 42.83 20.03 -3.27
CA SER A 201 43.30 21.15 -2.47
C SER A 201 43.04 22.47 -3.20
#